data_AF-A0A1C3EZI9-F1
#
_entry.id   AF-A0A1C3EZI9-F1
#
_cell.length_a   1.000
_cell.length_b   1.000
_cell.length_c   1.000
_cell.angle_alpha   90.00
_cell.angle_beta   90.00
_cell.angle_gamma   90.00
#
_symmetry.space_group_name_H-M   'P 1'
#
loop_
_entity.id
_entity.type
_entity.pdbx_description
1 polymer ?
#
loop_
_entity_poly.entity_id
_entity_poly.type
_entity_poly.pdbx_seq_one_letter_code
_entity_poly.pdbx_strand_id
1 'polypeptide(L)'
;MAAFGYVYTLDAVAQAVLPGTDVVFSSNGPLVNETHTAGTAPITVALAGNYQIDYSVSITLGIGSEIAIAVNGVVNPSTLITALVATGQVTGQAIIALAAGDVITLRNASGVALTLATAPEVGAQMTIDKLD
;
A
#
# COMPACT_ATOMS: atom_id res chain seq x y z
N MET A 1 -15.84 17.60 0.02
CA MET A 1 -16.56 16.32 0.23
C MET A 1 -15.57 15.38 0.90
N ALA A 2 -15.97 14.61 1.91
CA ALA A 2 -15.06 13.67 2.56
C ALA A 2 -14.65 12.56 1.57
N ALA A 3 -13.38 12.19 1.54
CA ALA A 3 -12.91 10.98 0.87
C ALA A 3 -11.90 10.27 1.76
N PHE A 4 -12.08 8.96 1.93
CA PHE A 4 -11.17 8.13 2.68
C PHE A 4 -11.32 6.65 2.32
N GLY A 5 -10.28 5.87 2.55
CA GLY A 5 -10.27 4.44 2.33
C GLY A 5 -9.31 3.70 3.24
N TYR A 6 -9.69 2.48 3.64
CA TYR A 6 -8.83 1.54 4.35
C TYR A 6 -8.83 0.20 3.62
N VAL A 7 -7.65 -0.32 3.29
CA VAL A 7 -7.46 -1.64 2.65
C VAL A 7 -6.38 -2.42 3.39
N TYR A 8 -6.52 -3.74 3.44
CA TYR A 8 -5.60 -4.59 4.19
C TYR A 8 -5.52 -6.01 3.65
N THR A 9 -4.41 -6.68 3.95
CA THR A 9 -4.14 -8.09 3.65
C THR A 9 -4.17 -8.88 4.96
N LEU A 10 -5.15 -9.77 5.09
CA LEU A 10 -5.32 -10.68 6.24
C LEU A 10 -5.56 -12.09 5.72
N ASP A 11 -4.54 -12.66 5.08
CA ASP A 11 -4.61 -13.96 4.40
C ASP A 11 -3.88 -15.06 5.18
N ALA A 12 -4.41 -16.28 5.15
CA ALA A 12 -3.76 -17.46 5.74
C ALA A 12 -2.58 -17.98 4.90
N VAL A 13 -2.47 -17.53 3.65
CA VAL A 13 -1.40 -17.91 2.72
C VAL A 13 -0.48 -16.72 2.53
N ALA A 14 0.83 -16.96 2.59
CA ALA A 14 1.82 -15.89 2.46
C ALA A 14 1.78 -15.29 1.05
N GLN A 15 1.73 -13.96 0.97
CA GLN A 15 1.94 -13.24 -0.27
C GLN A 15 3.43 -12.93 -0.46
N ALA A 16 4.01 -13.39 -1.57
CA ALA A 16 5.29 -12.89 -2.04
C ALA A 16 5.05 -11.66 -2.94
N VAL A 17 5.65 -10.52 -2.59
CA VAL A 17 5.62 -9.31 -3.41
C VAL A 17 6.95 -9.23 -4.15
N LEU A 18 6.91 -9.61 -5.42
CA LEU A 18 8.09 -9.68 -6.29
C LEU A 18 8.60 -8.27 -6.67
N PRO A 19 9.86 -8.14 -7.11
CA PRO A 19 10.41 -6.89 -7.62
C PRO A 19 9.51 -6.21 -8.66
N GLY A 20 9.22 -4.93 -8.45
CA GLY A 20 8.38 -4.13 -9.35
C GLY A 20 6.89 -4.43 -9.30
N THR A 21 6.44 -5.35 -8.43
CA THR A 21 5.03 -5.71 -8.28
C THR A 21 4.37 -5.04 -7.09
N ASP A 22 3.04 -5.02 -7.10
CA ASP A 22 2.23 -4.35 -6.11
C ASP A 22 1.72 -5.34 -5.03
N VAL A 23 1.57 -4.83 -3.81
CA VAL A 23 0.90 -5.51 -2.71
C VAL A 23 -0.57 -5.72 -3.08
N VAL A 24 -1.11 -6.89 -2.76
CA VAL A 24 -2.50 -7.25 -3.03
C VAL A 24 -3.23 -7.20 -1.71
N PHE A 25 -4.29 -6.40 -1.63
CA PHE A 25 -5.08 -6.27 -0.42
C PHE A 25 -6.27 -7.23 -0.49
N SER A 26 -6.33 -8.14 0.48
CA SER A 26 -7.37 -9.17 0.54
C SER A 26 -8.75 -8.60 0.84
N SER A 27 -8.80 -7.45 1.51
CA SER A 27 -10.00 -6.95 2.18
C SER A 27 -10.10 -5.42 2.17
N ASN A 28 -11.34 -4.94 2.30
CA ASN A 28 -11.69 -3.54 2.44
C ASN A 28 -12.18 -3.26 3.86
N GLY A 29 -11.75 -2.14 4.41
CA GLY A 29 -12.49 -1.43 5.44
C GLY A 29 -13.52 -0.45 4.84
N PRO A 30 -13.83 0.64 5.54
CA PRO A 30 -14.62 1.72 5.00
C PRO A 30 -13.98 2.34 3.76
N LEU A 31 -14.79 2.58 2.73
CA LEU A 31 -14.42 3.29 1.52
C LEU A 31 -15.47 4.37 1.24
N VAL A 32 -15.04 5.62 1.16
CA VAL A 32 -15.89 6.78 0.84
C VAL A 32 -15.18 7.58 -0.22
N ASN A 33 -15.75 7.65 -1.43
CA ASN A 33 -15.12 8.28 -2.61
C ASN A 33 -13.75 7.67 -2.99
N GLU A 34 -13.45 6.48 -2.47
CA GLU A 34 -12.35 5.62 -2.86
C GLU A 34 -12.94 4.29 -3.34
N THR A 35 -12.29 3.62 -4.29
CA THR A 35 -12.73 2.30 -4.76
C THR A 35 -11.59 1.30 -4.77
N HIS A 36 -11.85 0.10 -4.28
CA HIS A 36 -10.90 -1.02 -4.31
C HIS A 36 -11.68 -2.33 -4.42
N THR A 37 -11.18 -3.24 -5.27
CA THR A 37 -11.72 -4.60 -5.37
C THR A 37 -10.89 -5.53 -4.50
N ALA A 38 -11.51 -6.16 -3.50
CA ALA A 38 -10.85 -7.13 -2.63
C ALA A 38 -10.14 -8.23 -3.44
N GLY A 39 -8.90 -8.57 -3.05
CA GLY A 39 -8.04 -9.49 -3.79
C GLY A 39 -7.28 -8.85 -4.96
N THR A 40 -7.25 -7.52 -5.03
CA THR A 40 -6.47 -6.78 -6.04
C THR A 40 -5.51 -5.78 -5.37
N ALA A 41 -4.66 -5.13 -6.17
CA ALA A 41 -3.74 -4.09 -5.71
C ALA A 41 -4.21 -2.64 -5.88
N PRO A 42 -4.96 -2.25 -6.94
CA PRO A 42 -5.22 -0.84 -7.23
C PRO A 42 -6.37 -0.26 -6.41
N ILE A 43 -6.14 0.92 -5.83
CA ILE A 43 -7.15 1.78 -5.22
C ILE A 43 -7.34 2.99 -6.14
N THR A 44 -8.58 3.33 -6.50
CA THR A 44 -8.87 4.51 -7.34
C THR A 44 -9.52 5.61 -6.51
N VAL A 45 -8.96 6.82 -6.59
CA VAL A 45 -9.50 8.01 -5.93
C VAL A 45 -10.57 8.69 -6.79
N ALA A 46 -11.73 9.02 -6.23
CA ALA A 46 -12.81 9.65 -7.00
C ALA A 46 -12.73 11.18 -7.00
N LEU A 47 -12.02 11.78 -6.05
CA LEU A 47 -11.94 13.24 -5.88
C LEU A 47 -10.49 13.73 -5.94
N ALA A 48 -10.28 14.88 -6.57
CA ALA A 48 -8.98 15.55 -6.54
C ALA A 48 -8.76 16.26 -5.19
N GLY A 49 -7.51 16.31 -4.72
CA GLY A 49 -7.10 17.03 -3.52
C GLY A 49 -5.80 16.50 -2.93
N ASN A 50 -5.47 16.95 -1.73
CA ASN A 50 -4.33 16.45 -0.97
C ASN A 50 -4.77 15.30 -0.08
N TYR A 51 -4.03 14.19 -0.15
CA TYR A 51 -4.32 12.98 0.63
C TYR A 51 -3.14 12.66 1.54
N GLN A 52 -3.41 12.40 2.82
CA GLN A 52 -2.49 11.67 3.68
C GLN A 52 -2.65 10.18 3.40
N ILE A 53 -1.55 9.51 3.16
CA ILE A 53 -1.50 8.07 2.94
C ILE A 53 -0.54 7.47 3.95
N ASP A 54 -1.09 6.61 4.81
CA ASP A 54 -0.35 5.84 5.80
C ASP A 54 -0.35 4.38 5.36
N TYR A 55 0.80 3.72 5.39
CA TYR A 55 0.89 2.32 5.04
C TYR A 55 1.83 1.56 5.98
N SER A 56 1.58 0.27 6.12
CA SER A 56 2.50 -0.64 6.80
C SER A 56 2.48 -2.01 6.15
N VAL A 57 3.64 -2.66 6.11
CA VAL A 57 3.82 -4.02 5.63
C VAL A 57 4.60 -4.80 6.68
N SER A 58 3.99 -5.86 7.20
CA SER A 58 4.64 -6.83 8.08
C SER A 58 5.28 -7.90 7.21
N ILE A 59 6.60 -8.05 7.34
CA ILE A 59 7.39 -8.98 6.52
C ILE A 59 7.98 -10.10 7.38
N THR A 60 8.10 -11.28 6.77
CA THR A 60 8.83 -12.43 7.32
C THR A 60 10.16 -12.68 6.62
N LEU A 61 10.32 -12.14 5.40
CA LEU A 61 11.54 -12.14 4.59
C LEU A 61 11.52 -10.89 3.70
N GLY A 62 12.70 -10.33 3.41
CA GLY A 62 12.82 -9.23 2.44
C GLY A 62 13.81 -8.13 2.80
N ILE A 63 14.92 -8.43 3.51
CA ILE A 63 15.98 -7.42 3.75
C ILE A 63 16.43 -6.82 2.42
N GLY A 64 16.46 -5.49 2.35
CA GLY A 64 16.85 -4.74 1.15
C GLY A 64 15.72 -4.55 0.14
N SER A 65 14.52 -5.06 0.42
CA SER A 65 13.33 -4.64 -0.33
C SER A 65 12.96 -3.20 -0.02
N GLU A 66 12.24 -2.55 -0.93
CA GLU A 66 11.83 -1.15 -0.82
C GLU A 66 10.35 -1.05 -1.12
N ILE A 67 9.61 -0.44 -0.21
CA ILE A 67 8.17 -0.22 -0.36
C ILE A 67 7.93 1.26 -0.63
N ALA A 68 7.09 1.55 -1.62
CA ALA A 68 6.74 2.92 -1.98
C ALA A 68 5.30 2.99 -2.49
N ILE A 69 4.74 4.19 -2.46
CA ILE A 69 3.46 4.49 -3.12
C ILE A 69 3.74 4.72 -4.59
N ALA A 70 2.97 4.06 -5.47
CA ALA A 70 2.94 4.38 -6.89
C ALA A 70 1.60 5.01 -7.28
N VAL A 71 1.66 6.10 -8.04
CA VAL A 71 0.49 6.79 -8.59
C VAL A 71 0.48 6.60 -10.10
N ASN A 72 -0.61 6.05 -10.63
CA ASN A 72 -0.76 5.69 -12.04
C ASN A 72 0.41 4.83 -12.57
N GLY A 73 0.91 3.93 -11.72
CA GLY A 73 2.02 3.04 -12.04
C GLY A 73 3.42 3.66 -11.94
N VAL A 74 3.54 4.93 -11.56
CA VAL A 74 4.82 5.62 -11.35
C VAL A 74 5.10 5.72 -9.85
N VAL A 75 6.24 5.18 -9.42
CA VAL A 75 6.69 5.26 -8.01
C VAL A 75 6.90 6.73 -7.63
N ASN A 76 6.34 7.15 -6.49
CA ASN A 76 6.63 8.44 -5.89
C ASN A 76 7.92 8.33 -5.04
N PRO A 77 9.04 8.94 -5.46
CA PRO A 77 10.33 8.78 -4.79
C PRO A 77 10.36 9.26 -3.34
N SER A 78 9.47 10.19 -2.94
CA SER A 78 9.43 10.68 -1.56
C SER A 78 8.87 9.67 -0.56
N THR A 79 8.32 8.55 -1.05
CA THR A 79 7.58 7.56 -0.25
C THR A 79 8.34 6.26 -0.07
N LEU A 80 9.56 6.15 -0.61
CA LEU A 80 10.37 4.94 -0.62
C LEU A 80 10.96 4.67 0.77
N ILE A 81 10.66 3.50 1.32
CA ILE A 81 11.19 3.02 2.61
C ILE A 81 11.82 1.64 2.42
N THR A 82 13.09 1.49 2.83
CA THR A 82 13.83 0.23 2.74
C THR A 82 13.57 -0.65 3.96
N ALA A 83 13.35 -1.94 3.74
CA ALA A 83 13.33 -2.96 4.78
C ALA A 83 14.76 -3.27 5.26
N LEU A 84 15.09 -2.87 6.49
CA LEU A 84 16.44 -3.06 7.07
C LEU A 84 16.55 -4.32 7.95
N VAL A 85 15.44 -5.05 8.14
CA VAL A 85 15.36 -6.26 8.98
C VAL A 85 14.67 -7.38 8.22
N ALA A 86 14.99 -8.64 8.55
CA ALA A 86 14.42 -9.81 7.85
C ALA A 86 12.95 -10.02 8.19
N THR A 87 12.64 -9.88 9.46
CA THR A 87 11.30 -10.02 10.04
C THR A 87 10.99 -8.74 10.80
N GLY A 88 9.85 -8.12 10.53
CA GLY A 88 9.44 -6.89 11.18
C GLY A 88 8.44 -6.11 10.35
N GLN A 89 8.13 -4.90 10.80
CA GLN A 89 7.22 -4.02 10.10
C GLN A 89 7.99 -2.91 9.39
N VAL A 90 7.59 -2.62 8.16
CA VAL A 90 7.99 -1.44 7.40
C VAL A 90 6.80 -0.51 7.33
N THR A 91 6.96 0.75 7.76
CA THR A 91 5.89 1.74 7.81
C THR A 91 6.29 3.00 7.07
N GLY A 92 5.32 3.64 6.41
CA GLY A 92 5.53 4.94 5.78
C GLY A 92 4.28 5.81 5.83
N GLN A 93 4.50 7.12 5.69
CA GLN A 93 3.47 8.14 5.61
C GLN A 93 3.89 9.17 4.57
N ALA A 94 2.94 9.66 3.77
CA ALA A 94 3.16 10.80 2.88
C ALA A 94 1.87 11.61 2.68
N ILE A 95 2.03 12.89 2.35
CA ILE A 95 0.94 13.70 1.80
C ILE A 95 1.19 13.85 0.30
N ILE A 96 0.21 13.47 -0.52
CA ILE A 96 0.31 13.45 -1.98
C ILE A 96 -0.89 14.18 -2.57
N ALA A 97 -0.63 15.07 -3.53
CA ALA A 97 -1.68 15.66 -4.35
C ALA A 97 -2.13 14.65 -5.41
N LEU A 98 -3.43 14.34 -5.44
CA LEU A 98 -4.02 13.40 -6.39
C LEU A 98 -5.12 14.07 -7.20
N ALA A 99 -5.24 13.66 -8.46
CA ALA A 99 -6.35 14.01 -9.33
C ALA A 99 -7.47 12.98 -9.21
N ALA A 100 -8.70 13.39 -9.53
CA ALA A 100 -9.82 12.46 -9.63
C ALA A 100 -9.54 11.41 -10.72
N GLY A 101 -9.68 10.14 -10.38
CA GLY A 101 -9.38 9.00 -11.24
C GLY A 101 -7.95 8.46 -11.09
N ASP A 102 -7.09 9.08 -10.28
CA ASP A 102 -5.76 8.54 -10.02
C ASP A 102 -5.85 7.17 -9.34
N VAL A 103 -4.95 6.27 -9.76
CA VAL A 103 -4.83 4.93 -9.21
C VAL A 103 -3.59 4.84 -8.34
N ILE A 104 -3.76 4.42 -7.10
CA ILE A 104 -2.70 4.23 -6.12
C ILE A 104 -2.45 2.73 -5.92
N THR A 105 -1.17 2.35 -5.85
CA THR A 105 -0.75 1.03 -5.36
C THR A 105 0.37 1.16 -4.33
N LEU A 106 0.49 0.16 -3.46
CA LEU A 106 1.65 -0.02 -2.61
C LEU A 106 2.61 -0.98 -3.32
N ARG A 107 3.79 -0.51 -3.71
CA ARG A 107 4.69 -1.20 -4.62
C ARG A 107 5.98 -1.65 -3.94
N ASN A 108 6.44 -2.86 -4.25
CA ASN A 108 7.84 -3.22 -4.08
C ASN A 108 8.67 -2.56 -5.20
N ALA A 109 9.32 -1.44 -4.89
CA ALA A 109 10.10 -0.64 -5.83
C ALA A 109 11.55 -1.15 -6.01
N SER A 110 11.95 -2.19 -5.29
CA SER A 110 13.31 -2.72 -5.30
C SER A 110 13.53 -3.85 -6.29
N GLY A 111 14.79 -4.32 -6.37
CA GLY A 111 15.18 -5.57 -7.04
C GLY A 111 15.06 -6.83 -6.16
N VAL A 112 14.55 -6.72 -4.93
CA VAL A 112 14.50 -7.81 -3.94
C VAL A 112 13.07 -8.14 -3.57
N ALA A 113 12.69 -9.41 -3.61
CA ALA A 113 11.35 -9.84 -3.19
C ALA A 113 11.18 -9.75 -1.66
N LEU A 114 9.94 -9.56 -1.21
CA LEU A 114 9.56 -9.65 0.19
C LEU A 114 8.37 -10.60 0.37
N THR A 115 8.26 -11.19 1.56
CA THR A 115 7.17 -12.09 1.93
C THR A 115 6.39 -11.50 3.09
N LEU A 116 5.09 -11.29 2.91
CA LEU A 116 4.21 -10.76 3.95
C LEU A 116 3.98 -11.77 5.08
N ALA A 117 3.73 -11.25 6.27
CA ALA A 117 3.16 -12.02 7.36
C ALA A 117 1.75 -12.51 7.00
N THR A 118 1.35 -13.63 7.58
CA THR A 118 0.04 -14.24 7.38
C THR A 118 -0.85 -14.04 8.59
N ALA A 119 -2.16 -14.18 8.39
CA ALA A 119 -3.16 -14.20 9.45
C ALA A 119 -2.73 -15.15 10.59
N PRO A 120 -2.93 -14.76 11.87
CA PRO A 120 -3.76 -13.65 12.33
C PRO A 120 -3.11 -12.25 12.28
N GLU A 121 -1.85 -12.15 11.83
CA GLU A 121 -1.20 -10.86 11.63
C GLU A 121 -1.65 -10.22 10.30
N VAL A 122 -1.80 -8.89 10.30
CA VAL A 122 -2.06 -8.12 9.07
C VAL A 122 -0.76 -8.05 8.28
N GLY A 123 -0.74 -8.66 7.10
CA GLY A 123 0.45 -8.68 6.24
C GLY A 123 0.75 -7.31 5.63
N ALA A 124 -0.29 -6.58 5.23
CA ALA A 124 -0.19 -5.21 4.75
C ALA A 124 -1.45 -4.42 5.05
N GLN A 125 -1.33 -3.11 5.16
CA GLN A 125 -2.47 -2.20 5.24
C GLN A 125 -2.12 -0.82 4.71
N MET A 126 -3.12 -0.12 4.21
CA MET A 126 -3.01 1.24 3.73
C MET A 126 -4.29 2.01 4.05
N THR A 127 -4.11 3.21 4.61
CA THR A 127 -5.16 4.19 4.83
C THR A 127 -4.92 5.39 3.92
N ILE A 128 -5.97 5.90 3.31
CA ILE A 128 -5.95 7.04 2.40
C ILE A 128 -6.98 8.02 2.93
N ASP A 129 -6.58 9.22 3.33
CA ASP A 129 -7.45 10.23 3.93
C ASP A 129 -7.29 11.57 3.24
N LYS A 130 -8.38 12.09 2.67
CA LYS A 130 -8.38 13.42 2.04
C LYS A 130 -8.34 14.53 3.09
N LEU A 131 -7.47 15.51 2.88
CA LEU A 131 -7.23 16.61 3.81
C LEU A 131 -8.03 17.89 3.50
N ASP A 132 -8.43 18.11 2.24
CA ASP A 132 -9.09 19.34 1.76
C ASP A 132 -10.19 19.12 0.71
#